data_AF-A0A934NL49-F1
#
_entry.id   AF-A0A934NL49-F1
#
_cell.length_a   1.000
_cell.length_b   1.000
_cell.length_c   1.000
_cell.angle_alpha   90.00
_cell.angle_beta   90.00
_cell.angle_gamma   90.00
#
_symmetry.space_group_name_H-M   'P 1'
#
loop_
_entity.id
_entity.type
_entity.pdbx_description
1 polymer ?
#
loop_
_entity_poly.entity_id
_entity_poly.type
_entity_poly.pdbx_seq_one_letter_code
_entity_poly.pdbx_strand_id
1 'polypeptide(L)' 'KQRILQAIELAVKVYENKTRRISTSKLNDLMLAEIERYPPPAWKGKYIKIKYTTQLPTKNPVFAFFCNL' A
#
# COMPACT_ATOMS: atom_id res chain seq x y z
N LYS A 1 -1.07 -36.72 2.39
CA LYS A 1 -2.27 -35.87 2.63
C LYS A 1 -1.97 -34.52 3.32
N GLN A 2 -0.70 -34.14 3.58
CA GLN A 2 -0.33 -32.89 4.29
C GLN A 2 -0.54 -31.59 3.49
N ARG A 3 -0.37 -31.63 2.16
CA ARG A 3 -0.40 -30.42 1.31
C ARG A 3 -1.78 -29.77 1.16
N ILE A 4 -2.86 -30.54 1.37
CA ILE A 4 -4.23 -30.03 1.23
C ILE A 4 -4.59 -29.12 2.41
N LEU A 5 -4.19 -29.47 3.64
CA LEU A 5 -4.38 -28.60 4.80
C LEU A 5 -3.60 -27.28 4.65
N GLN A 6 -2.32 -27.39 4.25
CA GLN A 6 -1.47 -26.22 4.03
C GLN A 6 -2.03 -25.26 2.98
N ALA A 7 -2.63 -25.79 1.91
CA ALA A 7 -3.28 -24.98 0.88
C ALA A 7 -4.48 -24.20 1.43
N ILE A 8 -5.28 -24.82 2.31
CA ILE A 8 -6.44 -24.17 2.95
C ILE A 8 -5.98 -23.08 3.92
N GLU A 9 -4.97 -23.35 4.76
CA GLU A 9 -4.40 -22.38 5.68
C GLU A 9 -3.83 -21.15 4.93
N LEU A 10 -3.10 -21.39 3.83
CA LEU A 10 -2.60 -20.31 2.99
C LEU A 10 -3.72 -19.52 2.32
N ALA A 11 -4.79 -20.18 1.85
CA ALA A 11 -5.93 -19.52 1.24
C ALA A 11 -6.62 -18.55 2.23
N VAL A 12 -6.81 -18.97 3.49
CA VAL A 12 -7.37 -18.11 4.55
C VAL A 12 -6.44 -16.93 4.80
N LYS A 13 -5.14 -17.16 4.96
CA LYS A 13 -4.15 -16.08 5.19
C LYS A 13 -4.10 -15.07 4.05
N VAL A 14 -4.19 -15.53 2.79
CA VAL A 14 -4.25 -14.63 1.62
C VAL A 14 -5.54 -13.82 1.63
N TYR A 15 -6.66 -14.43 1.99
CA TYR A 15 -7.95 -13.73 2.08
C TYR A 15 -7.95 -12.65 3.17
N GLU A 16 -7.41 -12.96 4.35
CA GLU A 16 -7.25 -11.98 5.44
C GLU A 16 -6.37 -10.81 5.03
N ASN A 17 -5.24 -11.07 4.37
CA ASN A 17 -4.36 -10.01 3.87
C ASN A 17 -5.03 -9.14 2.81
N LYS A 18 -5.90 -9.74 1.97
CA LYS A 18 -6.65 -9.03 0.94
C LYS A 18 -7.72 -8.10 1.51
N THR A 19 -8.37 -8.50 2.60
CA THR A 19 -9.46 -7.73 3.24
C THR A 19 -8.97 -6.76 4.31
N ARG A 20 -7.71 -6.86 4.73
CA ARG A 20 -7.11 -6.01 5.75
C ARG A 20 -7.23 -4.53 5.40
N ARG A 21 -7.80 -3.75 6.33
CA ARG A 21 -7.83 -2.29 6.26
C ARG A 21 -6.73 -1.71 7.13
N ILE A 22 -5.89 -0.88 6.54
CA ILE A 22 -4.76 -0.20 7.19
C ILE A 22 -5.20 1.24 7.47
N SER A 23 -4.93 1.75 8.67
CA SER A 23 -5.22 3.14 9.02
C SER A 23 -4.37 4.08 8.16
N THR A 24 -4.99 5.18 7.73
CA THR A 24 -4.33 6.18 6.88
C THR A 24 -3.14 6.82 7.57
N SER A 25 -3.20 7.09 8.88
CA SER A 25 -2.05 7.59 9.64
C SER A 25 -0.85 6.66 9.52
N LYS A 26 -1.01 5.37 9.87
CA LYS A 26 0.08 4.39 9.82
C LYS A 26 0.66 4.23 8.42
N LEU A 27 -0.20 4.30 7.39
CA LEU A 27 0.24 4.25 5.99
C LEU A 27 1.07 5.48 5.63
N ASN A 28 0.64 6.68 6.01
CA ASN A 28 1.36 7.91 5.73
C ASN A 28 2.68 8.00 6.49
N ASP A 29 2.70 7.62 7.77
CA ASP A 29 3.92 7.64 8.59
C ASP A 29 5.03 6.76 7.98
N LEU A 30 4.67 5.60 7.42
CA LEU A 30 5.60 4.71 6.72
C LEU A 30 5.97 5.24 5.33
N MET A 31 4.97 5.56 4.50
CA MET A 31 5.21 5.90 3.10
C MET A 31 5.91 7.24 2.94
N LEU A 32 5.52 8.27 3.71
CA LEU A 32 6.15 9.58 3.62
C LEU A 32 7.61 9.53 4.04
N ALA A 33 7.94 8.80 5.11
CA ALA A 33 9.32 8.60 5.54
C ALA A 33 10.18 7.91 4.47
N GLU A 34 9.62 6.92 3.77
CA GLU A 34 10.34 6.22 2.69
C GLU A 34 10.51 7.10 1.45
N ILE A 35 9.50 7.91 1.11
CA ILE A 35 9.54 8.86 -0.01
C ILE A 35 10.54 9.99 0.28
N GLU A 36 10.71 10.42 1.53
CA GLU A 36 11.76 11.38 1.92
C GLU A 36 13.16 10.80 1.74
N ARG A 37 13.34 9.50 2.03
CA ARG A 37 14.62 8.81 1.80
C ARG A 37 14.90 8.58 0.32
N TYR A 38 13.87 8.24 -0.45
CA TYR A 38 13.95 7.96 -1.88
C TYR A 38 13.00 8.88 -2.63
N PRO A 39 13.44 10.12 -2.93
CA PRO A 39 12.59 11.07 -3.62
C PRO A 39 12.22 10.57 -5.02
N PRO A 40 10.99 10.83 -5.48
CA PRO A 40 10.57 10.44 -6.81
C PRO A 40 11.39 11.20 -7.88
N PRO A 41 11.65 10.57 -9.03
CA PRO A 41 12.40 11.20 -10.11
C PRO A 41 11.66 12.44 -10.61
N ALA A 42 12.41 13.53 -10.84
CA ALA A 42 11.85 14.74 -11.43
C ALA A 42 11.45 14.47 -12.89
N TRP A 43 10.19 14.73 -13.24
CA TRP A 43 9.73 14.65 -14.62
C TRP A 43 9.73 16.04 -15.24
N LYS A 44 10.48 16.24 -16.33
CA LYS A 44 10.59 17.54 -17.03
C LYS A 44 10.94 18.71 -16.10
N GLY A 45 11.83 18.47 -15.13
CA GLY A 45 12.29 19.48 -14.16
C GLY A 45 11.31 19.78 -13.02
N LYS A 46 10.18 19.06 -12.92
CA LYS A 46 9.21 19.22 -11.82
C LYS A 46 9.29 18.05 -10.84
N TYR A 47 9.30 18.37 -9.55
CA TYR A 47 9.33 17.39 -8.47
C TYR A 47 7.91 17.10 -7.99
N ILE A 48 7.49 15.85 -8.13
CA ILE A 48 6.18 15.41 -7.67
C ILE A 48 6.24 15.26 -6.14
N LYS A 49 5.54 16.12 -5.40
CA LYS A 49 5.47 16.02 -3.94
C LYS A 49 4.24 15.19 -3.54
N ILE A 50 4.49 13.98 -3.06
CA ILE A 50 3.46 13.12 -2.48
C ILE A 50 3.14 13.64 -1.07
N LYS A 51 1.87 14.00 -0.83
CA LYS A 51 1.45 14.60 0.46
C LYS A 51 0.65 13.63 1.32
N TYR A 52 -0.09 12.74 0.68
CA TYR A 52 -1.07 11.91 1.36
C TYR A 52 -1.32 10.63 0.58
N THR A 53 -1.52 9.55 1.32
CA THR A 53 -1.80 8.21 0.82
C THR A 53 -2.96 7.61 1.60
N THR A 54 -3.85 6.91 0.91
CA THR A 54 -5.02 6.27 1.55
C THR A 54 -5.38 4.95 0.88
N GLN A 55 -5.99 4.06 1.64
CA GLN A 55 -6.55 2.82 1.12
C GLN A 55 -8.01 3.03 0.69
N LEU A 56 -8.29 2.80 -0.59
CA LEU A 56 -9.63 2.87 -1.15
C LEU A 56 -10.50 1.71 -0.67
N PRO A 57 -11.83 1.90 -0.50
CA PRO A 57 -12.75 0.84 -0.10
C PRO A 57 -13.08 -0.06 -1.30
N THR A 58 -12.11 -0.86 -1.74
CA THR A 58 -12.24 -1.79 -2.87
C THR A 58 -12.05 -3.24 -2.43
N LYS A 59 -12.59 -4.18 -3.23
CA LYS A 59 -12.48 -5.64 -2.97
C LYS A 59 -11.03 -6.14 -2.90
N ASN A 60 -10.12 -5.42 -3.55
CA ASN A 60 -8.70 -5.67 -3.51
C ASN A 60 -8.02 -4.47 -2.81
N PRO A 61 -6.88 -4.66 -2.15
CA PRO A 61 -6.14 -3.56 -1.53
C PRO A 61 -5.62 -2.63 -2.62
N VAL A 62 -6.22 -1.43 -2.73
CA VAL A 62 -5.80 -0.37 -3.66
C VAL A 62 -5.41 0.86 -2.84
N PHE A 63 -4.25 1.43 -3.16
CA PHE A 63 -3.74 2.63 -2.51
C PHE A 63 -3.74 3.79 -3.51
N ALA A 64 -4.32 4.90 -3.10
CA ALA A 64 -4.30 6.14 -3.86
C ALA A 64 -3.23 7.07 -3.28
N PHE A 65 -2.40 7.62 -4.15
CA PHE A 65 -1.38 8.61 -3.82
C PHE A 65 -1.85 9.98 -4.33
N PHE A 66 -1.89 10.95 -3.42
CA PHE A 66 -2.23 12.33 -3.73
C PHE A 66 -0.96 13.15 -3.79
N CYS A 67 -0.72 13.72 -4.98
CA CYS A 67 0.52 14.38 -5.31
C CYS A 67 0.26 15.78 -5.86
N ASN A 68 1.19 16.68 -5.58
CA ASN A 68 1.25 17.99 -6.22
C ASN A 68 2.43 18.04 -7.20
N LEU A 69 2.28 18.88 -8.22
CA LEU A 69 3.33 19.22 -9.18
C LEU A 69 4.21 20.36 -8.65
#